data_AF-A0A534BZT8-F1
#
_entry.id   AF-A0A534BZT8-F1
#
_cell.length_a   1.000
_cell.length_b   1.000
_cell.length_c   1.000
_cell.angle_alpha   90.00
_cell.angle_beta   90.00
_cell.angle_gamma   90.00
#
_symmetry.space_group_name_H-M   'P 1'
#
loop_
_entity.id
_entity.type
_entity.pdbx_description
1 polymer ?
#
loop_
_entity_poly.entity_id
_entity_poly.type
_entity_poly.pdbx_seq_one_letter_code
_entity_poly.pdbx_strand_id
1 'polypeptide(L)'
;MIRLGAFASVLIVVALWEALAPRRPQAIGRARRWPGNLGVVVIGTVLVRLVFPVTAVGTALLAESRGFGLLHAIRAPAWAAILASVIALDLAIYL
;
A
#
# COMPACT_ATOMS: atom_id res chain seq x y z
N MET A 1 -6.48 8.00 -5.95
CA MET A 1 -7.84 8.40 -5.51
C MET A 1 -8.93 7.57 -6.18
N ILE A 2 -8.88 7.36 -7.50
CA ILE A 2 -9.86 6.55 -8.27
C ILE A 2 -10.05 5.14 -7.69
N ARG A 3 -8.95 4.44 -7.34
CA ARG A 3 -8.99 3.07 -6.82
C ARG A 3 -9.66 2.95 -5.44
N LEU A 4 -9.47 3.95 -4.57
CA LEU A 4 -10.09 3.97 -3.24
C LEU A 4 -11.58 4.31 -3.33
N GLY A 5 -11.94 5.25 -4.20
CA GLY A 5 -13.33 5.61 -4.48
C GLY A 5 -14.13 4.46 -5.07
N ALA A 6 -13.56 3.72 -6.03
CA ALA A 6 -14.18 2.53 -6.61
C ALA A 6 -14.37 1.39 -5.58
N PHE A 7 -13.39 1.19 -4.69
CA PHE A 7 -13.51 0.19 -3.63
C PHE A 7 -14.60 0.56 -2.62
N ALA A 8 -14.63 1.83 -2.21
CA ALA A 8 -15.65 2.34 -1.28
C ALA A 8 -17.06 2.29 -1.88
N SER A 9 -17.23 2.65 -3.16
CA SER A 9 -18.53 2.61 -3.81
C SER A 9 -19.08 1.20 -3.93
N VAL A 10 -18.26 0.23 -4.35
CA VAL A 10 -18.66 -1.19 -4.41
C VAL A 10 -19.00 -1.71 -3.01
N LEU A 11 -18.21 -1.37 -1.99
CA LEU A 11 -18.48 -1.75 -0.61
C LEU A 11 -19.84 -1.21 -0.14
N ILE A 12 -20.13 0.07 -0.41
CA ILE A 12 -21.40 0.72 -0.06
C ILE A 12 -22.57 0.04 -0.79
N VAL A 13 -22.42 -0.26 -2.08
CA VAL A 13 -23.46 -0.91 -2.88
C VAL A 13 -23.80 -2.30 -2.33
N VAL A 14 -22.78 -3.12 -2.07
CA VAL A 14 -22.96 -4.48 -1.52
C VAL A 14 -23.57 -4.43 -0.12
N ALA A 15 -23.16 -3.46 0.69
CA ALA A 15 -23.70 -3.24 2.03
C ALA A 15 -25.17 -2.84 2.04
N LEU A 16 -25.55 -1.90 1.17
CA LEU A 16 -26.94 -1.48 1.01
C LEU A 16 -27.81 -2.63 0.50
N TRP A 17 -27.29 -3.39 -0.47
CA TRP A 17 -27.98 -4.55 -1.03
C TRP A 17 -28.25 -5.60 0.05
N GLU A 18 -27.24 -5.90 0.89
CA GLU A 18 -27.40 -6.83 2.00
C GLU A 18 -28.47 -6.31 2.98
N ALA A 19 -28.48 -5.00 3.28
CA ALA A 19 -29.46 -4.37 4.16
C ALA A 19 -30.90 -4.44 3.64
N LEU A 20 -31.12 -4.21 2.35
CA LEU A 20 -32.43 -4.15 1.69
C LEU A 20 -33.05 -5.53 1.43
N ALA A 21 -32.24 -6.58 1.26
CA ALA A 21 -32.73 -7.93 0.92
C ALA A 21 -32.12 -9.03 1.82
N PRO A 22 -32.48 -9.11 3.11
CA PRO A 22 -31.95 -10.12 4.01
C PRO A 22 -32.57 -11.49 3.71
N ARG A 23 -31.88 -12.31 2.90
CA ARG A 23 -32.36 -13.65 2.48
C ARG A 23 -32.19 -14.77 3.53
N ARG A 24 -31.52 -14.53 4.68
CA ARG A 24 -31.34 -15.54 5.75
C ARG A 24 -31.40 -14.92 7.15
N PRO A 25 -31.96 -15.62 8.17
CA PRO A 25 -31.86 -15.19 9.56
C PRO A 25 -30.39 -15.22 10.00
N GLN A 26 -29.86 -14.06 10.37
CA GLN A 26 -28.46 -13.91 10.77
C GLN A 26 -28.29 -14.35 12.23
N ALA A 27 -27.55 -15.43 12.46
CA ALA A 27 -27.23 -15.95 13.80
C ALA A 27 -26.35 -15.01 14.65
N ILE A 28 -25.72 -14.01 14.03
CA ILE A 28 -24.82 -13.04 14.67
C ILE A 28 -25.22 -11.64 14.17
N GLY A 29 -25.50 -10.72 15.08
CA GLY A 29 -25.95 -9.37 14.75
C GLY A 29 -24.93 -8.58 13.90
N ARG A 30 -25.42 -7.91 12.85
CA ARG A 30 -24.67 -7.05 11.90
C ARG A 30 -23.67 -6.11 12.56
N ALA A 31 -24.06 -5.48 13.67
CA ALA A 31 -23.25 -4.53 14.42
C ALA A 31 -21.94 -5.13 14.97
N ARG A 32 -21.85 -6.45 15.13
CA ARG A 32 -20.67 -7.13 15.69
C ARG A 32 -19.71 -7.67 14.62
N ARG A 33 -20.19 -7.93 13.39
CA ARG A 33 -19.38 -8.49 12.29
C ARG A 33 -18.65 -7.43 11.48
N TRP A 34 -19.33 -6.33 11.19
CA TRP A 34 -18.83 -5.25 10.35
C TRP A 34 -17.56 -4.56 10.87
N PRO A 35 -17.44 -4.24 12.18
CA PRO A 35 -16.23 -3.62 12.71
C PRO A 35 -14.99 -4.50 12.55
N GLY A 36 -15.15 -5.82 12.68
CA GLY A 36 -14.05 -6.78 12.53
C GLY A 36 -13.52 -6.82 11.09
N ASN A 37 -14.42 -6.99 10.11
CA ASN A 37 -14.01 -7.04 8.70
C ASN A 37 -13.42 -5.71 8.21
N LEU A 38 -14.03 -4.58 8.58
CA LEU A 38 -13.47 -3.27 8.22
C LEU A 38 -12.14 -3.01 8.94
N GLY A 39 -12.01 -3.44 10.20
CA GLY A 39 -10.77 -3.39 10.95
C GLY A 39 -9.63 -4.11 10.24
N VAL A 40 -9.85 -5.34 9.78
CA VAL A 40 -8.84 -6.12 9.03
C VAL A 40 -8.43 -5.41 7.74
N VAL A 41 -9.37 -4.84 6.99
CA VAL A 41 -9.07 -4.12 5.74
C VAL A 41 -8.29 -2.84 6.01
N VAL A 42 -8.69 -2.06 7.01
CA VAL A 42 -8.00 -0.81 7.38
C VAL A 42 -6.59 -1.12 7.87
N ILE A 43 -6.45 -2.07 8.80
CA ILE A 43 -5.16 -2.48 9.35
C ILE A 43 -4.26 -3.00 8.22
N GLY A 44 -4.74 -3.90 7.37
CA GLY A 44 -3.97 -4.44 6.26
C GLY A 44 -3.50 -3.35 5.28
N THR A 45 -4.37 -2.39 4.97
CA THR A 45 -4.03 -1.27 4.08
C THR A 45 -2.99 -0.35 4.71
N VAL A 46 -3.15 0.01 5.97
CA VAL A 46 -2.20 0.86 6.71
C VAL A 46 -0.85 0.16 6.84
N LEU A 47 -0.84 -1.14 7.16
CA LEU A 47 0.38 -1.94 7.25
C LEU A 47 1.15 -1.95 5.93
N VAL A 48 0.50 -2.31 4.82
CA VAL A 48 1.16 -2.32 3.51
C VAL A 48 1.70 -0.94 3.16
N ARG A 49 0.93 0.11 3.43
CA ARG A 49 1.28 1.48 3.04
C ARG A 49 2.33 2.14 3.93
N LEU A 50 2.60 1.58 5.11
CA LEU A 50 3.70 2.02 5.98
C LEU A 50 4.92 1.11 5.85
N VAL A 51 4.74 -0.20 5.89
CA VAL A 51 5.84 -1.17 5.90
C VAL A 51 6.62 -1.11 4.59
N PHE A 52 5.96 -1.04 3.43
CA PHE A 52 6.67 -0.98 2.15
C PHE A 52 7.51 0.30 2.00
N PRO A 53 6.98 1.52 2.22
CA PRO A 53 7.80 2.73 2.14
C PRO A 53 8.90 2.79 3.19
N VAL A 54 8.62 2.38 4.44
CA VAL A 54 9.60 2.44 5.53
C VAL A 54 10.76 1.47 5.28
N THR A 55 10.48 0.27 4.76
CA THR A 55 11.55 -0.69 4.39
C THR A 55 12.39 -0.18 3.23
N ALA A 56 11.77 0.42 2.20
CA ALA A 56 12.50 1.00 1.08
C ALA A 56 13.40 2.18 1.51
N VAL A 57 12.88 3.10 2.33
CA VAL A 57 13.68 4.23 2.85
C VAL A 57 14.76 3.74 3.81
N GLY A 58 14.45 2.80 4.71
CA GLY A 58 15.41 2.25 5.66
C GLY A 58 16.56 1.49 4.98
N THR A 59 16.27 0.74 3.92
CA THR A 59 17.30 0.07 3.11
C THR A 59 18.17 1.06 2.35
N ALA A 60 17.60 2.14 1.81
CA ALA A 60 18.38 3.20 1.17
C ALA A 60 19.35 3.88 2.16
N LEU A 61 18.89 4.23 3.36
CA LEU A 61 19.73 4.83 4.41
C LEU A 61 20.83 3.87 4.90
N LEU A 62 20.50 2.58 5.06
CA LEU A 62 21.49 1.57 5.43
C LEU A 62 22.55 1.42 4.33
N ALA A 63 22.12 1.42 3.07
CA ALA A 63 23.02 1.35 1.93
C ALA A 63 23.94 2.57 1.86
N GLU A 64 23.40 3.78 2.05
CA GLU A 64 24.19 5.02 2.12
C GLU A 64 25.23 4.98 3.25
N SER A 65 24.83 4.60 4.46
CA SER A 65 25.72 4.55 5.63
C SER A 65 26.88 3.56 5.49
N ARG A 66 26.68 2.48 4.72
CA ARG A 66 27.68 1.45 4.45
C ARG A 66 28.41 1.64 3.13
N GLY A 67 28.13 2.71 2.41
CA GLY A 67 28.65 2.95 1.05
C GLY A 67 28.28 1.86 0.04
N PHE A 68 27.17 1.16 0.30
CA PHE A 68 26.68 0.07 -0.52
C PHE A 68 25.82 0.63 -1.66
N GLY A 69 26.12 0.23 -2.90
CA GLY A 69 25.36 0.61 -4.08
C GLY A 69 26.25 0.88 -5.30
N LEU A 70 25.78 0.52 -6.49
CA LEU A 70 26.53 0.70 -7.74
C LEU A 70 26.97 2.15 -7.97
N LEU A 71 26.07 3.11 -7.72
CA LEU A 71 26.34 4.54 -7.88
C LEU A 71 27.32 5.09 -6.83
N HIS A 72 27.34 4.47 -5.64
CA HIS A 72 28.30 4.79 -4.58
C HIS A 72 29.70 4.23 -4.93
N ALA A 73 29.78 3.02 -5.49
CA ALA A 73 31.03 2.37 -5.88
C ALA A 73 31.79 3.15 -6.98
N ILE A 74 31.06 3.75 -7.93
CA ILE A 74 31.65 4.58 -9.00
C ILE A 74 31.88 6.04 -8.59
N ARG A 75 31.63 6.40 -7.32
CA ARG A 75 31.72 7.79 -6.80
C ARG A 75 30.99 8.79 -7.71
N ALA A 76 29.80 8.43 -8.18
CA ALA A 76 29.03 9.30 -9.07
C ALA A 76 28.68 10.63 -8.35
N PRO A 77 28.72 11.77 -9.05
CA PRO A 77 28.23 13.02 -8.49
C PRO A 77 26.73 12.90 -8.17
N ALA A 78 26.29 13.52 -7.07
CA ALA A 78 24.94 13.31 -6.51
C ALA A 78 23.81 13.56 -7.53
N TRP A 79 23.94 14.58 -8.38
CA TRP A 79 22.93 14.89 -9.40
C TRP A 79 22.76 13.75 -10.43
N ALA A 80 23.85 13.11 -10.85
CA ALA A 80 23.82 12.01 -11.80
C ALA A 80 23.26 10.74 -11.15
N ALA A 81 23.60 10.50 -9.88
CA ALA A 81 23.06 9.39 -9.11
C ALA A 81 21.53 9.49 -8.92
N ILE A 82 21.02 10.69 -8.63
CA ILE A 82 19.57 10.95 -8.52
C ILE A 82 18.88 10.66 -9.85
N LEU A 83 19.37 11.24 -10.96
CA LEU A 83 18.76 11.04 -12.28
C LEU A 83 18.74 9.56 -12.69
N ALA A 84 19.87 8.86 -12.55
CA ALA A 84 19.98 7.44 -12.89
C ALA A 84 19.04 6.58 -12.01
N SER A 85 18.93 6.90 -10.73
CA SER A 85 18.05 6.19 -9.80
C SER A 85 16.57 6.39 -10.14
N VAL A 86 16.16 7.60 -10.53
CA VAL A 86 14.78 7.89 -10.95
C VAL A 86 14.43 7.11 -12.22
N ILE A 87 15.32 7.13 -13.22
CA ILE A 87 15.11 6.39 -14.48
C ILE A 87 15.03 4.87 -14.21
N ALA A 88 15.94 4.35 -13.39
CA ALA A 88 15.94 2.93 -13.03
C ALA A 88 14.69 2.51 -12.24
N LEU A 89 14.22 3.37 -11.32
CA LEU A 89 13.00 3.13 -10.56
C LEU A 89 11.77 3.12 -11.47
N ASP A 90 11.67 4.05 -12.43
CA ASP A 90 10.57 4.10 -13.39
C ASP A 90 10.55 2.85 -14.27
N LEU A 91 11.71 2.43 -14.77
CA LEU A 91 11.85 1.19 -15.54
C LEU A 91 11.48 -0.06 -14.72
N ALA A 92 11.86 -0.11 -13.45
CA ALA A 92 11.55 -1.22 -12.55
C ALA A 92 10.06 -1.29 -12.16
N ILE A 93 9.34 -0.16 -12.18
CA ILE A 93 7.88 -0.13 -11.97
C ILE A 93 7.15 -0.54 -13.25
N TYR A 94 7.74 -0.27 -14.42
CA TYR A 94 7.14 -0.55 -15.72
C TYR A 94 7.29 -2.02 -16.16
N LEU A 95 8.35 -2.71 -15.73
CA LEU A 95 8.63 -4.13 -16.02
C LEU A 95 7.85 -5.08 -15.08
#